data_AF-A0A4S8JW46-F1
#
_entry.id   AF-A0A4S8JW46-F1
#
_cell.length_a   1.000
_cell.length_b   1.000
_cell.length_c   1.000
_cell.angle_alpha   90.00
_cell.angle_beta   90.00
_cell.angle_gamma   90.00
#
_symmetry.space_group_name_H-M   'P 1'
#
loop_
_entity.id
_entity.type
_entity.pdbx_description
1 polymer ?
#
loop_
_entity_poly.entity_id
_entity_poly.type
_entity_poly.pdbx_seq_one_letter_code
_entity_poly.pdbx_strand_id
1 'polypeptide(L)'
;MTTSSSAVGLLAPLWPQPFRTTPTCWCWNEEAPRIATATSFVGNLADVSRPTSPTQSFVSEDGVINARARVLGGGTCINAGFYSRASGQEVREMGLDAELAEKSYRWVEEVVAFEPQLSEWTSALKDGLLEAGVTPYNGFTYEHLIGTKARGTTFDHYGHRHTAADPFEHADPNSLTVLLRATVQRILFRKRGGQTPQAYGVLYSDEMGGMHEAYVKDGSAGEIILSAGALGSRQLLMLSAVGPSEHLRSFGIDVVLDQPMIGRGMSDNPMNIITVPSPQPVEISSIQVAGITHSGN
;
A
#
# COMPACT_ATOMS: atom_id res chain seq x y z
N MET A 1 -26.66 -51.52 38.00
CA MET A 1 -26.15 -50.22 38.49
C MET A 1 -25.20 -49.70 37.44
N THR A 2 -25.74 -48.84 36.58
CA THR A 2 -25.08 -48.18 35.45
C THR A 2 -24.53 -46.84 35.93
N THR A 3 -23.22 -46.62 35.76
CA THR A 3 -22.60 -45.31 35.99
C THR A 3 -22.43 -44.60 34.64
N SER A 4 -23.19 -43.53 34.46
CA SER A 4 -23.13 -42.58 33.36
C SER A 4 -21.87 -41.71 33.47
N SER A 5 -21.08 -41.64 32.41
CA SER A 5 -20.08 -40.58 32.20
C SER A 5 -20.67 -39.56 31.23
N SER A 6 -20.95 -38.37 31.73
CA SER A 6 -21.42 -37.21 30.97
C SER A 6 -20.23 -36.50 30.32
N ALA A 7 -20.04 -36.72 29.02
CA ALA A 7 -19.17 -35.90 28.19
C ALA A 7 -19.87 -34.57 27.90
N VAL A 8 -19.35 -33.48 28.45
CA VAL A 8 -19.72 -32.11 28.10
C VAL A 8 -19.06 -31.79 26.76
N GLY A 9 -19.86 -31.77 25.70
CA GLY A 9 -19.45 -31.32 24.37
C GLY A 9 -19.15 -29.82 24.39
N LEU A 10 -17.89 -29.46 24.14
CA LEU A 10 -17.51 -28.09 23.79
C LEU A 10 -17.99 -27.79 22.38
N LEU A 11 -18.93 -26.85 22.29
CA LEU A 11 -19.33 -26.18 21.07
C LEU A 11 -18.11 -25.44 20.49
N ALA A 12 -17.58 -25.95 19.37
CA ALA A 12 -16.69 -25.19 18.51
C ALA A 12 -17.49 -24.03 17.89
N PRO A 13 -17.08 -22.76 18.04
CA PRO A 13 -17.71 -21.68 17.30
C PRO A 13 -17.42 -21.85 15.80
N LEU A 14 -18.50 -21.84 15.02
CA LEU A 14 -18.52 -21.90 13.57
C LEU A 14 -17.74 -20.71 12.99
N TRP A 15 -16.50 -20.93 12.57
CA TRP A 15 -15.80 -20.02 11.66
C TRP A 15 -16.31 -20.27 10.23
N PRO A 16 -16.58 -19.22 9.42
CA PRO A 16 -16.73 -19.40 7.98
C PRO A 16 -15.42 -19.95 7.40
N GLN A 17 -15.54 -20.97 6.56
CA GLN A 17 -14.43 -21.72 5.96
C GLN A 17 -13.47 -20.80 5.19
N PRO A 18 -12.14 -21.08 5.20
CA PRO A 18 -11.20 -20.37 4.33
C PRO A 18 -11.54 -20.65 2.86
N PHE A 19 -11.68 -19.57 2.08
CA PHE A 19 -11.93 -19.64 0.64
C PHE A 19 -10.80 -20.39 -0.07
N ARG A 20 -11.14 -21.42 -0.87
CA ARG A 20 -10.23 -22.01 -1.87
C ARG A 20 -10.34 -21.18 -3.15
N THR A 21 -9.23 -20.63 -3.62
CA THR A 21 -9.20 -19.77 -4.81
C THR A 21 -8.81 -20.55 -6.08
N THR A 22 -9.55 -20.28 -7.16
CA THR A 22 -9.18 -20.49 -8.57
C THR A 22 -8.15 -19.44 -9.01
N PRO A 23 -7.43 -19.60 -10.15
CA PRO A 23 -6.26 -18.78 -10.52
C PRO A 23 -6.63 -17.40 -11.09
N THR A 24 -7.52 -16.67 -10.42
CA THR A 24 -7.85 -15.28 -10.77
C THR A 24 -7.67 -14.43 -9.52
N CYS A 25 -6.62 -13.60 -9.57
CA CYS A 25 -6.25 -12.48 -8.69
C CYS A 25 -7.14 -12.28 -7.45
N TRP A 26 -6.54 -12.38 -6.26
CA TRP A 26 -7.17 -12.37 -4.93
C TRP A 26 -8.07 -11.16 -4.62
N CYS A 27 -8.09 -10.14 -5.47
CA CYS A 27 -8.86 -8.92 -5.27
C CYS A 27 -10.32 -8.95 -5.81
N TRP A 28 -10.80 -9.98 -6.53
CA TRP A 28 -11.72 -9.65 -7.62
C TRP A 28 -13.14 -10.19 -7.71
N ASN A 29 -13.68 -10.98 -6.78
CA ASN A 29 -15.04 -11.50 -7.02
C ASN A 29 -16.20 -10.77 -6.34
N GLU A 30 -16.00 -9.91 -5.33
CA GLU A 30 -17.16 -9.28 -4.66
C GLU A 30 -17.02 -7.80 -4.28
N GLU A 31 -15.82 -7.25 -4.04
CA GLU A 31 -15.74 -5.98 -3.30
C GLU A 31 -15.66 -4.70 -4.16
N ALA A 32 -15.04 -4.71 -5.35
CA ALA A 32 -14.95 -3.51 -6.19
C ALA A 32 -14.50 -3.79 -7.65
N PRO A 33 -15.35 -4.34 -8.54
CA PRO A 33 -14.98 -4.68 -9.92
C PRO A 33 -14.42 -3.51 -10.75
N ARG A 34 -14.66 -2.26 -10.30
CA ARG A 34 -14.13 -1.05 -10.95
C ARG A 34 -12.63 -0.86 -10.74
N ILE A 35 -11.97 -1.48 -9.78
CA ILE A 35 -10.53 -1.23 -9.54
C ILE A 35 -9.66 -1.88 -10.66
N ALA A 36 -10.22 -2.85 -11.41
CA ALA A 36 -9.47 -3.85 -12.20
C ALA A 36 -8.84 -3.32 -13.47
N THR A 37 -9.25 -2.15 -13.97
CA THR A 37 -8.84 -1.67 -15.30
C THR A 37 -8.18 -0.31 -15.24
N ALA A 38 -7.34 -0.01 -16.23
CA ALA A 38 -6.72 1.32 -16.35
C ALA A 38 -7.76 2.44 -16.54
N THR A 39 -8.86 2.15 -17.25
CA THR A 39 -9.91 3.10 -17.63
C THR A 39 -10.72 3.63 -16.46
N SER A 40 -10.71 2.95 -15.32
CA SER A 40 -11.49 3.30 -14.14
C SER A 40 -10.71 4.09 -13.09
N PHE A 41 -9.41 4.34 -13.31
CA PHE A 41 -8.53 5.02 -12.35
C PHE A 41 -9.14 6.31 -11.78
N VAL A 42 -9.52 7.25 -12.66
CA VAL A 42 -10.11 8.54 -12.24
C VAL A 42 -11.41 8.33 -11.48
N GLY A 43 -12.24 7.39 -11.94
CA GLY A 43 -13.52 7.07 -11.31
C GLY A 43 -13.35 6.50 -9.89
N ASN A 44 -12.35 5.63 -9.68
CA ASN A 44 -12.06 5.04 -8.36
C ASN A 44 -11.48 6.07 -7.40
N LEU A 45 -10.64 6.98 -7.89
CA LEU A 45 -10.05 8.05 -7.07
C LEU A 45 -11.12 9.07 -6.63
N ALA A 46 -12.12 9.32 -7.48
CA ALA A 46 -13.24 10.21 -7.19
C ALA A 46 -14.38 9.54 -6.42
N ASP A 47 -14.33 8.23 -6.17
CA ASP A 47 -15.40 7.49 -5.50
C ASP A 47 -15.43 7.81 -3.99
N VAL A 48 -16.44 8.59 -3.59
CA VAL A 48 -16.70 8.96 -2.20
C VAL A 48 -17.76 8.08 -1.51
N SER A 49 -18.21 6.99 -2.16
CA SER A 49 -19.24 6.13 -1.60
C SER A 49 -18.78 5.46 -0.30
N ARG A 50 -19.46 5.73 0.80
CA ARG A 50 -19.19 5.10 2.10
C ARG A 50 -20.22 3.97 2.35
N PRO A 51 -19.84 2.86 3.01
CA PRO A 51 -18.54 2.56 3.61
C PRO A 51 -17.57 1.79 2.70
N THR A 52 -17.99 1.41 1.48
CA THR A 52 -17.31 0.42 0.64
C THR A 52 -16.29 0.98 -0.35
N SER A 53 -16.18 2.30 -0.50
CA SER A 53 -15.18 2.86 -1.42
C SER A 53 -13.77 2.41 -1.05
N PRO A 54 -12.98 1.95 -2.04
CA PRO A 54 -11.57 1.64 -1.87
C PRO A 54 -10.71 2.89 -1.64
N THR A 55 -11.31 4.07 -1.77
CA THR A 55 -10.67 5.37 -1.64
C THR A 55 -11.23 6.11 -0.43
N GLN A 56 -10.33 6.69 0.36
CA GLN A 56 -10.67 7.60 1.45
C GLN A 56 -10.06 8.97 1.15
N SER A 57 -10.91 9.92 0.78
CA SER A 57 -10.51 11.33 0.60
C SER A 57 -10.23 12.01 1.94
N PHE A 58 -9.29 12.95 1.92
CA PHE A 58 -8.99 13.87 3.01
C PHE A 58 -8.51 15.21 2.44
N VAL A 59 -8.41 16.22 3.29
CA VAL A 59 -7.86 17.54 2.93
C VAL A 59 -6.72 17.83 3.89
N SER A 60 -5.56 18.25 3.37
CA SER A 60 -4.43 18.66 4.20
C SER A 60 -4.76 19.96 4.95
N GLU A 61 -3.96 20.31 5.95
CA GLU A 61 -4.08 21.59 6.65
C GLU A 61 -3.81 22.79 5.72
N ASP A 62 -3.06 22.58 4.63
CA ASP A 62 -2.83 23.56 3.55
C ASP A 62 -4.02 23.70 2.59
N GLY A 63 -5.09 22.91 2.77
CA GLY A 63 -6.28 22.93 1.91
C GLY A 63 -6.17 22.07 0.65
N VAL A 64 -5.14 21.22 0.53
CA VAL A 64 -4.95 20.34 -0.64
C VAL A 64 -5.80 19.09 -0.49
N ILE A 65 -6.69 18.85 -1.46
CA ILE A 65 -7.51 17.63 -1.52
C ILE A 65 -6.61 16.47 -1.92
N ASN A 66 -6.65 15.40 -1.15
CA ASN A 66 -5.87 14.20 -1.40
C ASN A 66 -6.69 12.94 -1.03
N ALA A 67 -6.16 11.76 -1.33
CA ALA A 67 -6.83 10.49 -1.08
C ALA A 67 -5.84 9.40 -0.67
N ARG A 68 -6.32 8.43 0.12
CA ARG A 68 -5.57 7.22 0.46
C ARG A 68 -6.40 5.98 0.21
N ALA A 69 -5.74 4.86 -0.02
CA ALA A 69 -6.42 3.59 -0.21
C ALA A 69 -6.98 3.01 1.09
N ARG A 70 -8.08 2.29 0.96
CA ARG A 70 -8.76 1.51 2.01
C ARG A 70 -9.33 0.22 1.38
N VAL A 71 -8.42 -0.61 0.90
CA VAL A 71 -8.69 -1.89 0.22
C VAL A 71 -7.45 -2.78 0.37
N LEU A 72 -7.60 -4.11 0.28
CA LEU A 72 -6.47 -5.03 0.18
C LEU A 72 -5.59 -4.64 -1.02
N GLY A 73 -4.27 -4.70 -0.87
CA GLY A 73 -3.29 -4.17 -1.84
C GLY A 73 -3.02 -2.67 -1.69
N GLY A 74 -3.85 -1.93 -0.96
CA GLY A 74 -3.59 -0.53 -0.61
C GLY A 74 -3.46 0.39 -1.83
N GLY A 75 -2.45 1.26 -1.84
CA GLY A 75 -2.28 2.31 -2.86
C GLY A 75 -2.18 1.77 -4.29
N THR A 76 -1.67 0.55 -4.49
CA THR A 76 -1.52 -0.04 -5.83
C THR A 76 -2.85 -0.30 -6.52
N CYS A 77 -3.94 -0.41 -5.75
CA CYS A 77 -5.28 -0.62 -6.27
C CYS A 77 -5.85 0.66 -6.91
N ILE A 78 -5.51 1.84 -6.37
CA ILE A 78 -6.13 3.10 -6.78
C ILE A 78 -5.17 4.08 -7.45
N ASN A 79 -3.89 3.73 -7.60
CA ASN A 79 -2.89 4.59 -8.23
C ASN A 79 -2.99 4.58 -9.78
N ALA A 80 -2.19 5.43 -10.42
CA ALA A 80 -2.10 5.54 -11.88
C ALA A 80 -1.27 4.40 -12.55
N GLY A 81 -0.89 3.37 -11.81
CA GLY A 81 -0.12 2.21 -12.29
C GLY A 81 1.30 2.53 -12.76
N PHE A 82 1.88 3.66 -12.32
CA PHE A 82 3.29 3.97 -12.55
C PHE A 82 4.18 2.96 -11.84
N TYR A 83 5.13 2.35 -12.54
CA TYR A 83 6.20 1.56 -11.92
C TYR A 83 7.59 2.10 -12.29
N SER A 84 8.41 2.37 -11.28
CA SER A 84 9.86 2.49 -11.38
C SER A 84 10.47 2.09 -10.04
N ARG A 85 11.74 1.70 -10.06
CA ARG A 85 12.54 1.40 -8.88
C ARG A 85 13.62 2.44 -8.66
N ALA A 86 14.02 2.59 -7.41
CA ALA A 86 15.20 3.37 -7.06
C ALA A 86 16.44 2.74 -7.71
N SER A 87 17.36 3.58 -8.16
CA SER A 87 18.66 3.12 -8.65
C SER A 87 19.46 2.43 -7.55
N GLY A 88 20.37 1.54 -7.91
CA GLY A 88 21.24 0.88 -6.94
C GLY A 88 22.09 1.87 -6.12
N GLN A 89 22.34 3.07 -6.64
CA GLN A 89 23.00 4.15 -5.89
C GLN A 89 22.10 4.71 -4.79
N GLU A 90 20.86 5.09 -5.12
CA GLU A 90 19.89 5.60 -4.14
C GLU A 90 19.63 4.58 -3.02
N VAL A 91 19.52 3.29 -3.38
CA VAL A 91 19.37 2.21 -2.39
C VAL A 91 20.55 2.16 -1.41
N ARG A 92 21.79 2.31 -1.91
CA ARG A 92 22.99 2.37 -1.06
C ARG A 92 23.04 3.62 -0.20
N GLU A 93 22.62 4.77 -0.73
CA GLU A 93 22.55 6.03 0.02
C GLU A 93 21.52 5.97 1.16
N MET A 94 20.47 5.16 1.01
CA MET A 94 19.52 4.83 2.08
C MET A 94 20.07 3.82 3.10
N GLY A 95 21.29 3.30 2.91
CA GLY A 95 21.90 2.31 3.80
C GLY A 95 21.33 0.89 3.65
N LEU A 96 20.67 0.60 2.53
CA LEU A 96 20.06 -0.70 2.26
C LEU A 96 21.00 -1.62 1.45
N ASP A 97 20.79 -2.92 1.57
CA ASP A 97 21.49 -3.93 0.77
C ASP A 97 21.00 -3.88 -0.69
N ALA A 98 21.86 -3.36 -1.57
CA ALA A 98 21.53 -3.19 -2.98
C ALA A 98 21.36 -4.52 -3.74
N GLU A 99 22.05 -5.58 -3.34
CA GLU A 99 21.93 -6.88 -4.01
C GLU A 99 20.60 -7.54 -3.63
N LEU A 100 20.24 -7.48 -2.34
CA LEU A 100 18.94 -7.96 -1.88
C LEU A 100 17.80 -7.14 -2.50
N ALA A 101 17.93 -5.81 -2.53
CA ALA A 101 16.94 -4.94 -3.15
C ALA A 101 16.74 -5.27 -4.65
N GLU A 102 17.81 -5.48 -5.41
CA GLU A 102 17.74 -5.88 -6.82
C GLU A 102 16.99 -7.23 -6.99
N LYS A 103 17.29 -8.22 -6.14
CA LYS A 103 16.57 -9.50 -6.15
C LYS A 103 15.09 -9.32 -5.83
N SER A 104 14.76 -8.48 -4.85
CA SER A 104 13.38 -8.18 -4.48
C SER A 104 12.65 -7.43 -5.59
N TYR A 105 13.29 -6.46 -6.27
CA TYR A 105 12.70 -5.77 -7.41
C TYR A 105 12.33 -6.75 -8.51
N ARG A 106 13.25 -7.64 -8.90
CA ARG A 106 12.97 -8.65 -9.94
C ARG A 106 11.80 -9.56 -9.58
N TRP A 107 11.74 -10.02 -8.33
CA TRP A 107 10.62 -10.84 -7.87
C TRP A 107 9.27 -10.11 -7.94
N VAL A 108 9.23 -8.82 -7.58
CA VAL A 108 8.01 -8.01 -7.73
C VAL A 108 7.69 -7.76 -9.21
N GLU A 109 8.69 -7.44 -10.02
CA GLU A 109 8.55 -7.15 -11.45
C GLU A 109 7.97 -8.34 -12.22
N GLU A 110 8.35 -9.57 -11.87
CA GLU A 110 7.81 -10.80 -12.46
C GLU A 110 6.30 -10.96 -12.26
N VAL A 111 5.74 -10.37 -11.21
CA VAL A 111 4.33 -10.53 -10.84
C VAL A 111 3.49 -9.33 -11.26
N VAL A 112 3.98 -8.10 -11.05
CA VAL A 112 3.12 -6.90 -11.12
C VAL A 112 3.58 -5.81 -12.09
N ALA A 113 4.74 -5.95 -12.76
CA ALA A 113 5.27 -4.88 -13.62
C ALA A 113 5.43 -5.34 -15.07
N PHE A 114 4.98 -4.49 -15.99
CA PHE A 114 4.98 -4.78 -17.42
C PHE A 114 5.59 -3.62 -18.21
N GLU A 115 6.14 -3.94 -19.39
CA GLU A 115 6.55 -2.95 -20.38
C GLU A 115 5.32 -2.38 -21.11
N PRO A 116 5.12 -1.06 -21.14
CA PRO A 116 3.98 -0.47 -21.81
C PRO A 116 4.20 -0.42 -23.33
N GLN A 117 3.11 -0.55 -24.09
CA GLN A 117 3.11 -0.20 -25.51
C GLN A 117 2.83 1.30 -25.66
N LEU A 118 3.82 2.05 -26.15
CA LEU A 118 3.68 3.49 -26.33
C LEU A 118 2.61 3.80 -27.38
N SER A 119 1.62 4.63 -26.98
CA SER A 119 0.62 5.17 -27.90
C SER A 119 1.19 6.33 -28.74
N GLU A 120 0.40 6.85 -29.69
CA GLU A 120 0.79 7.98 -30.55
C GLU A 120 1.04 9.26 -29.72
N TRP A 121 0.09 9.63 -28.86
CA TRP A 121 0.16 10.73 -27.91
C TRP A 121 1.37 10.60 -26.98
N THR A 122 1.59 9.42 -26.39
CA THR A 122 2.72 9.24 -25.48
C THR A 122 4.06 9.27 -26.21
N SER A 123 4.10 8.81 -27.47
CA SER A 123 5.27 8.94 -28.34
C SER A 123 5.57 10.40 -28.67
N ALA A 124 4.53 11.19 -28.99
CA ALA A 124 4.65 12.63 -29.21
C ALA A 124 5.13 13.38 -27.96
N LEU A 125 4.63 13.01 -26.77
CA LEU A 125 5.13 13.55 -25.50
C LEU A 125 6.62 13.24 -25.28
N LYS A 126 7.05 12.01 -25.58
CA LYS A 126 8.47 11.61 -25.51
C LYS A 126 9.32 12.45 -26.46
N ASP A 127 8.89 12.64 -27.71
CA ASP A 127 9.62 13.47 -28.67
C ASP A 127 9.67 14.95 -28.25
N GLY A 128 8.57 15.49 -27.74
CA GLY A 128 8.50 16.86 -27.21
C GLY A 128 9.39 17.08 -25.98
N LEU A 129 9.50 16.11 -25.07
CA LEU A 129 10.43 16.16 -23.94
C LEU A 129 11.89 16.20 -24.40
N LEU A 130 12.23 15.42 -25.44
CA LEU A 130 13.58 15.43 -26.02
C LEU A 130 13.88 16.75 -26.73
N GLU A 131 12.92 17.30 -27.48
CA GLU A 131 13.04 18.63 -28.11
C GLU A 131 13.20 19.74 -27.07
N ALA A 132 12.52 19.62 -25.92
CA ALA A 132 12.67 20.52 -24.78
C ALA A 132 13.99 20.33 -24.00
N GLY A 133 14.86 19.40 -24.41
CA GLY A 133 16.19 19.19 -23.81
C GLY A 133 16.23 18.21 -22.63
N VAL A 134 15.14 17.49 -22.33
CA VAL A 134 15.11 16.45 -21.29
C VAL A 134 15.76 15.17 -21.81
N THR A 135 17.09 15.20 -21.87
CA THR A 135 17.95 14.18 -22.50
C THR A 135 18.83 13.48 -21.45
N PRO A 136 19.36 12.27 -21.72
CA PRO A 136 19.21 11.45 -22.93
C PRO A 136 17.85 10.72 -23.00
N TYR A 137 17.59 10.02 -24.11
CA TYR A 137 16.54 9.01 -24.16
C TYR A 137 17.09 7.68 -23.64
N ASN A 138 16.55 7.19 -22.52
CA ASN A 138 17.00 5.97 -21.83
C ASN A 138 16.28 4.69 -22.30
N GLY A 139 15.42 4.78 -23.32
CA GLY A 139 14.59 3.64 -23.73
C GLY A 139 13.57 3.26 -22.66
N PHE A 140 13.18 1.97 -22.65
CA PHE A 140 12.43 1.38 -21.55
C PHE A 140 13.37 0.95 -20.44
N THR A 141 13.05 1.33 -19.20
CA THR A 141 13.75 0.87 -18.00
C THR A 141 12.86 1.03 -16.78
N TYR A 142 13.03 0.18 -15.77
CA TYR A 142 12.41 0.40 -14.46
C TYR A 142 13.19 1.39 -13.60
N GLU A 143 14.48 1.64 -13.87
CA GLU A 143 15.30 2.51 -13.02
C GLU A 143 14.92 3.99 -13.12
N HIS A 144 14.98 4.69 -11.99
CA HIS A 144 14.87 6.15 -11.96
C HIS A 144 16.19 6.77 -12.46
N LEU A 145 16.18 7.33 -13.67
CA LEU A 145 17.36 7.90 -14.34
C LEU A 145 17.03 9.28 -14.92
N ILE A 146 17.98 10.22 -14.83
CA ILE A 146 17.90 11.51 -15.52
C ILE A 146 17.70 11.30 -17.03
N GLY A 147 16.82 12.10 -17.63
CA GLY A 147 16.48 12.09 -19.04
C GLY A 147 15.04 11.66 -19.30
N THR A 148 14.73 11.34 -20.55
CA THR A 148 13.42 10.84 -20.98
C THR A 148 13.44 9.32 -21.04
N LYS A 149 12.42 8.66 -20.49
CA LYS A 149 12.29 7.19 -20.51
C LYS A 149 10.86 6.72 -20.72
N ALA A 150 10.72 5.55 -21.34
CA ALA A 150 9.54 4.72 -21.14
C ALA A 150 9.69 3.98 -19.80
N ARG A 151 8.59 3.85 -19.06
CA ARG A 151 8.61 3.32 -17.69
C ARG A 151 7.78 2.04 -17.57
N GLY A 152 7.86 1.36 -16.44
CA GLY A 152 6.96 0.27 -16.13
C GLY A 152 5.52 0.70 -15.89
N THR A 153 4.62 -0.24 -16.10
CA THR A 153 3.20 -0.14 -15.75
C THR A 153 2.77 -1.33 -14.90
N THR A 154 1.86 -1.13 -13.96
CA THR A 154 1.18 -2.24 -13.24
C THR A 154 -0.12 -2.67 -13.91
N PHE A 155 -0.31 -2.30 -15.18
CA PHE A 155 -1.36 -2.81 -16.03
C PHE A 155 -0.76 -3.72 -17.09
N ASP A 156 -1.32 -4.92 -17.26
CA ASP A 156 -0.88 -5.85 -18.31
C ASP A 156 -1.34 -5.39 -19.70
N HIS A 157 -0.97 -6.14 -20.74
CA HIS A 157 -1.31 -5.83 -22.12
C HIS A 157 -2.80 -5.97 -22.44
N TYR A 158 -3.61 -6.54 -21.56
CA TYR A 158 -5.07 -6.54 -21.65
C TYR A 158 -5.70 -5.36 -20.88
N GLY A 159 -4.89 -4.55 -20.21
CA GLY A 159 -5.32 -3.42 -19.40
C GLY A 159 -5.80 -3.81 -18.00
N HIS A 160 -5.54 -5.04 -17.55
CA HIS A 160 -5.85 -5.47 -16.19
C HIS A 160 -4.79 -4.98 -15.22
N ARG A 161 -5.25 -4.49 -14.06
CA ARG A 161 -4.39 -4.04 -12.97
C ARG A 161 -3.86 -5.23 -12.18
N HIS A 162 -2.55 -5.21 -11.95
CA HIS A 162 -1.87 -6.06 -10.98
C HIS A 162 -1.50 -5.25 -9.74
N THR A 163 -1.67 -5.83 -8.55
CA THR A 163 -1.61 -5.11 -7.26
C THR A 163 -0.65 -5.74 -6.25
N ALA A 164 -0.38 -5.05 -5.14
CA ALA A 164 0.40 -5.59 -4.04
C ALA A 164 -0.30 -6.77 -3.31
N ALA A 165 -1.54 -7.12 -3.67
CA ALA A 165 -2.19 -8.33 -3.17
C ALA A 165 -1.84 -9.57 -4.01
N ASP A 166 -1.46 -9.40 -5.27
CA ASP A 166 -1.23 -10.49 -6.23
C ASP A 166 -0.08 -11.41 -5.79
N PRO A 167 1.02 -10.92 -5.19
CA PRO A 167 2.06 -11.82 -4.69
C PRO A 167 1.60 -12.78 -3.58
N PHE A 168 0.44 -12.57 -2.95
CA PHE A 168 -0.13 -13.55 -2.02
C PHE A 168 -0.50 -14.88 -2.68
N GLU A 169 -0.62 -14.92 -4.01
CA GLU A 169 -0.77 -16.17 -4.77
C GLU A 169 0.42 -17.12 -4.59
N HIS A 170 1.60 -16.58 -4.26
CA HIS A 170 2.81 -17.37 -4.01
C HIS A 170 3.00 -17.74 -2.52
N ALA A 171 2.10 -17.31 -1.63
CA ALA A 171 2.18 -17.64 -0.21
C ALA A 171 1.71 -19.09 0.05
N ASP A 172 2.30 -19.75 1.06
CA ASP A 172 1.74 -21.02 1.55
C ASP A 172 0.39 -20.76 2.24
N PRO A 173 -0.73 -21.27 1.68
CA PRO A 173 -2.07 -21.00 2.20
C PRO A 173 -2.29 -21.55 3.62
N ASN A 174 -1.45 -22.46 4.11
CA ASN A 174 -1.53 -22.97 5.48
C ASN A 174 -0.82 -22.06 6.50
N SER A 175 -0.06 -21.07 6.02
CA SER A 175 0.76 -20.19 6.85
C SER A 175 0.29 -18.73 6.85
N LEU A 176 -0.56 -18.34 5.90
CA LEU A 176 -1.06 -16.98 5.73
C LEU A 176 -2.57 -16.93 5.99
N THR A 177 -2.98 -16.01 6.86
CA THR A 177 -4.40 -15.65 7.05
C THR A 177 -4.56 -14.17 6.83
N VAL A 178 -5.46 -13.78 5.93
CA VAL A 178 -5.78 -12.39 5.63
C VAL A 178 -7.15 -12.06 6.21
N LEU A 179 -7.20 -11.12 7.13
CA LEU A 179 -8.44 -10.63 7.72
C LEU A 179 -8.83 -9.32 7.05
N LEU A 180 -9.86 -9.36 6.21
CA LEU A 180 -10.44 -8.17 5.60
C LEU A 180 -11.38 -7.48 6.59
N ARG A 181 -11.56 -6.17 6.40
CA ARG A 181 -12.47 -5.34 7.21
C ARG A 181 -12.17 -5.38 8.71
N ALA A 182 -10.91 -5.69 9.05
CA ALA A 182 -10.38 -5.66 10.39
C ALA A 182 -9.69 -4.30 10.63
N THR A 183 -10.32 -3.42 11.41
CA THR A 183 -9.73 -2.12 11.75
C THR A 183 -8.88 -2.26 13.01
N VAL A 184 -7.56 -2.26 12.86
CA VAL A 184 -6.63 -2.28 13.99
C VAL A 184 -6.70 -0.94 14.74
N GLN A 185 -6.97 -1.00 16.04
CA GLN A 185 -7.16 0.18 16.88
C GLN A 185 -5.96 0.45 17.79
N ARG A 186 -5.27 -0.62 18.22
CA ARG A 186 -4.16 -0.52 19.18
C ARG A 186 -3.20 -1.70 19.08
N ILE A 187 -1.92 -1.42 19.28
CA ILE A 187 -0.85 -2.41 19.53
C ILE A 187 -0.68 -2.56 21.04
N LEU A 188 -0.59 -3.80 21.51
CA LEU A 188 -0.45 -4.16 22.91
C LEU A 188 1.02 -4.34 23.26
N PHE A 189 1.47 -3.74 24.36
CA PHE A 189 2.86 -3.76 24.81
C PHE A 189 3.01 -4.31 26.23
N ARG A 190 4.02 -5.16 26.42
CA ARG A 190 4.51 -5.58 27.75
C ARG A 190 5.67 -4.67 28.13
N LYS A 191 5.60 -4.05 29.32
CA LYS A 191 6.74 -3.35 29.94
C LYS A 191 7.34 -4.25 31.02
N ARG A 192 8.64 -4.54 30.92
CA ARG A 192 9.44 -5.06 32.03
C ARG A 192 10.36 -3.92 32.47
N GLY A 193 10.41 -3.64 33.78
CA GLY A 193 10.99 -2.41 34.33
C GLY A 193 12.33 -2.00 33.69
N GLY A 194 12.39 -0.78 33.15
CA GLY A 194 13.57 -0.19 32.51
C GLY A 194 13.91 -0.71 31.10
N GLN A 195 13.17 -1.68 30.57
CA GLN A 195 13.42 -2.26 29.24
C GLN A 195 12.55 -1.62 28.16
N THR A 196 13.03 -1.71 26.92
CA THR A 196 12.26 -1.36 25.72
C THR A 196 10.93 -2.13 25.73
N PRO A 197 9.78 -1.44 25.55
CA PRO A 197 8.48 -2.11 25.50
C PRO A 197 8.44 -3.16 24.38
N GLN A 198 7.91 -4.34 24.70
CA GLN A 198 7.77 -5.44 23.73
C GLN A 198 6.33 -5.50 23.23
N ALA A 199 6.14 -5.35 21.92
CA ALA A 199 4.84 -5.55 21.29
C ALA A 199 4.48 -7.06 21.31
N TYR A 200 3.27 -7.41 21.69
CA TYR A 200 2.85 -8.83 21.83
C TYR A 200 1.47 -9.15 21.27
N GLY A 201 0.68 -8.14 20.93
CA GLY A 201 -0.60 -8.35 20.25
C GLY A 201 -1.16 -7.07 19.65
N VAL A 202 -2.31 -7.22 18.99
CA VAL A 202 -3.10 -6.11 18.45
C VAL A 202 -4.56 -6.29 18.82
N LEU A 203 -5.23 -5.17 19.07
CA LEU A 203 -6.67 -5.07 19.22
C LEU A 203 -7.26 -4.51 17.93
N TYR A 204 -8.26 -5.19 17.38
CA TYR A 204 -8.94 -4.76 16.15
C TYR A 204 -10.44 -4.96 16.27
N SER A 205 -11.21 -4.22 15.46
CA SER A 205 -12.65 -4.40 15.32
C SER A 205 -13.02 -4.98 13.96
N ASP A 206 -14.02 -5.86 13.92
CA ASP A 206 -14.64 -6.31 12.67
C ASP A 206 -15.63 -5.27 12.11
N GLU A 207 -16.25 -5.58 10.96
CA GLU A 207 -17.21 -4.70 10.30
C GLU A 207 -18.52 -4.51 11.08
N MET A 208 -18.84 -5.43 11.99
CA MET A 208 -20.00 -5.37 12.89
C MET A 208 -19.70 -4.60 14.18
N GLY A 209 -18.46 -4.13 14.37
CA GLY A 209 -17.99 -3.45 15.57
C GLY A 209 -17.60 -4.40 16.71
N GLY A 210 -17.55 -5.71 16.46
CA GLY A 210 -17.04 -6.69 17.42
C GLY A 210 -15.55 -6.51 17.66
N MET A 211 -15.12 -6.55 18.92
CA MET A 211 -13.72 -6.37 19.31
C MET A 211 -13.01 -7.73 19.39
N HIS A 212 -11.81 -7.79 18.81
CA HIS A 212 -10.98 -8.99 18.71
C HIS A 212 -9.53 -8.69 19.04
N GLU A 213 -8.80 -9.71 19.48
CA GLU A 213 -7.39 -9.63 19.78
C GLU A 213 -6.62 -10.69 19.00
N ALA A 214 -5.45 -10.31 18.47
CA ALA A 214 -4.50 -11.23 17.85
C ALA A 214 -3.15 -11.10 18.54
N TYR A 215 -2.50 -12.23 18.81
CA TYR A 215 -1.30 -12.29 19.64
C TYR A 215 -0.13 -12.93 18.88
N VAL A 216 1.08 -12.45 19.17
CA VAL A 216 2.30 -13.17 18.82
C VAL A 216 2.37 -14.42 19.69
N LYS A 217 2.70 -15.56 19.08
CA LYS A 217 2.82 -16.84 19.81
C LYS A 217 3.88 -16.74 20.90
N ASP A 218 3.52 -17.03 22.14
CA ASP A 218 4.46 -17.03 23.27
C ASP A 218 5.62 -18.03 23.02
N GLY A 219 6.84 -17.60 23.36
CA GLY A 219 8.06 -18.38 23.14
C GLY A 219 8.54 -18.43 21.69
N SER A 220 7.88 -17.75 20.76
CA SER A 220 8.37 -17.56 19.39
C SER A 220 9.18 -16.27 19.26
N ALA A 221 9.98 -16.17 18.20
CA ALA A 221 10.61 -14.92 17.76
C ALA A 221 9.68 -14.09 16.85
N GLY A 222 8.36 -14.23 17.00
CA GLY A 222 7.40 -13.51 16.16
C GLY A 222 7.36 -12.01 16.45
N GLU A 223 6.91 -11.24 15.47
CA GLU A 223 6.95 -9.78 15.47
C GLU A 223 5.61 -9.19 15.04
N ILE A 224 5.40 -7.91 15.36
CA ILE A 224 4.29 -7.11 14.85
C ILE A 224 4.87 -6.08 13.89
N ILE A 225 4.54 -6.24 12.61
CA ILE A 225 5.00 -5.35 11.55
C ILE A 225 3.87 -4.39 11.20
N LEU A 226 4.17 -3.09 11.25
CA LEU A 226 3.19 -2.05 10.99
C LEU A 226 3.34 -1.50 9.56
N SER A 227 2.42 -1.88 8.68
CA SER A 227 2.39 -1.49 7.26
C SER A 227 1.15 -0.67 6.89
N ALA A 228 0.66 0.20 7.79
CA ALA A 228 -0.58 0.97 7.63
C ALA A 228 -0.40 2.30 6.83
N GLY A 229 0.71 2.45 6.10
CA GLY A 229 1.03 3.64 5.31
C GLY A 229 1.42 4.88 6.12
N ALA A 230 1.86 5.94 5.42
CA ALA A 230 2.43 7.15 6.04
C ALA A 230 1.49 7.87 7.02
N LEU A 231 0.18 7.76 6.81
CA LEU A 231 -0.85 8.32 7.70
C LEU A 231 -1.26 7.33 8.79
N GLY A 232 -1.61 6.10 8.42
CA GLY A 232 -2.17 5.11 9.35
C GLY A 232 -1.15 4.62 10.38
N SER A 233 0.12 4.41 9.98
CA SER A 233 1.14 3.90 10.90
C SER A 233 1.41 4.87 12.05
N ARG A 234 1.55 6.17 11.77
CA ARG A 234 1.79 7.20 12.80
C ARG A 234 0.60 7.35 13.73
N GLN A 235 -0.61 7.36 13.17
CA GLN A 235 -1.85 7.39 13.95
C GLN A 235 -1.95 6.20 14.90
N LEU A 236 -1.72 4.97 14.40
CA LEU A 236 -1.83 3.77 15.20
C LEU A 236 -0.76 3.71 16.31
N LEU A 237 0.48 4.14 16.04
CA LEU A 237 1.51 4.24 17.07
C LEU A 237 1.09 5.17 18.21
N MET A 238 0.57 6.37 17.89
CA MET A 238 0.10 7.32 18.91
C MET A 238 -1.09 6.76 19.71
N LEU A 239 -2.07 6.13 19.04
CA LEU A 239 -3.20 5.44 19.69
C LEU A 239 -2.77 4.23 20.55
N SER A 240 -1.57 3.71 20.27
CA SER A 240 -0.90 2.65 21.03
C SER A 240 0.10 3.21 22.05
N ALA A 241 0.01 4.51 22.36
CA ALA A 241 0.82 5.22 23.33
C ALA A 241 2.33 5.26 23.03
N VAL A 242 2.71 5.18 21.75
CA VAL A 242 4.07 5.38 21.26
C VAL A 242 4.10 6.67 20.44
N GLY A 243 4.72 7.73 20.97
CA GLY A 243 4.69 9.05 20.35
C GLY A 243 5.13 10.17 21.30
N PRO A 244 4.98 11.45 20.93
CA PRO A 244 5.44 12.57 21.74
C PRO A 244 4.71 12.63 23.08
N SER A 245 5.44 12.51 24.19
CA SER A 245 4.85 12.28 25.52
C SER A 245 3.89 13.37 25.99
N GLU A 246 4.22 14.65 25.79
CA GLU A 246 3.34 15.78 26.15
C GLU A 246 2.03 15.76 25.35
N HIS A 247 2.12 15.50 24.04
CA HIS A 247 0.95 15.39 23.17
C HIS A 247 0.06 14.24 23.61
N LEU A 248 0.61 13.04 23.84
CA LEU A 248 -0.16 11.88 24.29
C LEU A 248 -0.84 12.13 25.65
N ARG A 249 -0.12 12.71 26.62
CA ARG A 249 -0.69 13.05 27.93
C ARG A 249 -1.81 14.08 27.84
N SER A 250 -1.75 15.01 26.89
CA SER A 250 -2.82 16.00 26.68
C SER A 250 -4.16 15.36 26.27
N PHE A 251 -4.12 14.15 25.69
CA PHE A 251 -5.29 13.33 25.38
C PHE A 251 -5.59 12.24 26.44
N GLY A 252 -4.92 12.28 27.59
CA GLY A 252 -5.10 11.30 28.66
C GLY A 252 -4.55 9.90 28.34
N ILE A 253 -3.56 9.81 27.43
CA ILE A 253 -2.94 8.53 27.04
C ILE A 253 -1.68 8.27 27.88
N ASP A 254 -1.67 7.13 28.57
CA ASP A 254 -0.51 6.67 29.35
C ASP A 254 0.63 6.20 28.44
N VAL A 255 1.71 6.99 28.38
CA VAL A 255 2.82 6.80 27.44
C VAL A 255 3.53 5.46 27.64
N VAL A 256 3.51 4.63 26.59
CA VAL A 256 4.31 3.40 26.50
C VAL A 256 5.77 3.74 26.20
N LEU A 257 6.01 4.54 25.17
CA LEU A 257 7.35 4.98 24.78
C LEU A 257 7.30 6.40 24.23
N ASP A 258 8.12 7.29 24.78
CA ASP A 258 8.25 8.65 24.24
C ASP A 258 9.06 8.61 22.94
N GLN A 259 8.42 9.05 21.85
CA GLN A 259 8.99 9.10 20.51
C GLN A 259 8.61 10.42 19.85
N PRO A 260 9.38 11.51 20.08
CA PRO A 260 9.00 12.87 19.67
C PRO A 260 8.91 13.06 18.15
N MET A 261 9.54 12.19 17.36
CA MET A 261 9.52 12.26 15.90
C MET A 261 8.28 11.62 15.27
N ILE A 262 7.49 10.85 16.02
CA ILE A 262 6.24 10.29 15.50
C ILE A 262 5.25 11.42 15.25
N GLY A 263 4.66 11.42 14.05
CA GLY A 263 3.79 12.50 13.58
C GLY A 263 4.54 13.68 12.95
N ARG A 264 5.88 13.67 12.94
CA ARG A 264 6.71 14.71 12.30
C ARG A 264 7.27 14.23 10.96
N GLY A 265 7.82 15.19 10.18
CA GLY A 265 8.49 14.91 8.91
C GLY A 265 7.57 14.29 7.85
N MET A 266 6.29 14.71 7.82
CA MET A 266 5.41 14.36 6.71
C MET A 266 5.76 15.25 5.53
N SER A 267 5.96 14.62 4.37
CA SER A 267 6.22 15.30 3.11
C SER A 267 5.24 14.75 2.07
N ASP A 268 4.77 15.63 1.20
CA ASP A 268 3.99 15.30 0.02
C ASP A 268 4.54 16.11 -1.14
N ASN A 269 4.85 15.46 -2.26
CA ASN A 269 5.46 16.13 -3.41
C ASN A 269 4.40 17.00 -4.10
N PRO A 270 4.66 18.30 -4.34
CA PRO A 270 3.68 19.16 -5.00
C PRO A 270 3.47 18.71 -6.45
N MET A 271 2.20 18.64 -6.87
CA MET A 271 1.82 18.35 -8.25
C MET A 271 1.21 19.59 -8.88
N ASN A 272 1.78 20.03 -10.00
CA ASN A 272 1.23 21.10 -10.84
C ASN A 272 0.87 20.53 -12.20
N ILE A 273 -0.31 20.88 -12.73
CA ILE A 273 -0.83 20.33 -13.98
C ILE A 273 -1.17 21.48 -14.94
N ILE A 274 -0.74 21.36 -16.19
CA ILE A 274 -1.20 22.20 -17.30
C ILE A 274 -2.12 21.35 -18.17
N THR A 275 -3.35 21.81 -18.39
CA THR A 275 -4.30 21.16 -19.28
C THR A 275 -4.35 21.91 -20.60
N VAL A 276 -4.02 21.23 -21.70
CA VAL A 276 -4.09 21.79 -23.05
C VAL A 276 -5.24 21.11 -23.81
N PRO A 277 -6.33 21.82 -24.13
CA PRO A 277 -7.40 21.27 -24.95
C PRO A 277 -6.90 21.00 -26.37
N SER A 278 -7.11 19.78 -26.87
CA SER A 278 -6.80 19.44 -28.25
C SER A 278 -7.98 19.78 -29.19
N PRO A 279 -7.74 20.40 -30.36
CA PRO A 279 -8.79 20.66 -31.36
C PRO A 279 -9.30 19.37 -32.03
N GLN A 280 -8.55 18.27 -31.92
CA GLN A 280 -8.92 16.95 -32.41
C GLN A 280 -8.88 15.93 -31.26
N PRO A 281 -9.74 14.91 -31.24
CA PRO A 281 -9.65 13.85 -30.24
C PRO A 281 -8.25 13.23 -30.25
N VAL A 282 -7.64 13.13 -29.07
CA VAL A 282 -6.40 12.37 -28.84
C VAL A 282 -6.76 11.07 -28.15
N GLU A 283 -6.01 10.00 -28.36
CA GLU A 283 -6.31 8.75 -27.68
C GLU A 283 -6.11 8.88 -26.16
N ILE A 284 -6.93 8.16 -25.40
CA ILE A 284 -6.76 8.08 -23.95
C ILE A 284 -5.66 7.06 -23.68
N SER A 285 -4.52 7.53 -23.19
CA SER A 285 -3.42 6.68 -22.75
C SER A 285 -3.24 6.71 -21.24
N SER A 286 -2.67 5.63 -20.69
CA SER A 286 -2.05 5.71 -19.37
C SER A 286 -0.80 6.59 -19.45
N ILE A 287 -0.28 7.02 -18.30
CA ILE A 287 1.00 7.74 -18.31
C ILE A 287 2.08 6.66 -18.57
N GLN A 288 2.84 6.75 -19.67
CA GLN A 288 3.82 5.71 -20.07
C GLN A 288 5.25 6.24 -20.24
N VAL A 289 5.40 7.57 -20.31
CA VAL A 289 6.69 8.27 -20.47
C VAL A 289 6.91 9.18 -19.27
N ALA A 290 8.17 9.31 -18.86
CA ALA A 290 8.60 10.26 -17.84
C ALA A 290 9.82 11.03 -18.33
N GLY A 291 9.84 12.34 -18.09
CA GLY A 291 11.01 13.21 -18.22
C GLY A 291 11.52 13.56 -16.82
N ILE A 292 12.74 13.14 -16.51
CA ILE A 292 13.37 13.33 -15.20
C ILE A 292 14.52 14.33 -15.40
N THR A 293 14.49 15.45 -14.69
CA THR A 293 15.51 16.50 -14.81
C THR A 293 16.40 16.57 -13.57
N HIS A 294 17.53 17.27 -13.66
CA HIS A 294 18.46 17.44 -12.53
C HIS A 294 17.90 18.32 -11.39
N SER A 295 16.80 19.05 -11.63
CA SER A 295 16.24 20.04 -10.71
C SER A 295 14.72 19.87 -10.61
N GLY A 296 14.15 19.96 -9.40
CA GLY A 296 12.69 19.85 -9.23
C GLY A 296 12.23 18.62 -8.45
N ASN A 297 13.17 17.90 -7.81
CA ASN A 297 12.90 17.10 -6.62
C ASN A 297 13.23 17.94 -5.37
#